data_AF-A0A0P6XC06-F1
#
_entry.id   AF-A0A0P6XC06-F1
#
_cell.length_a   1.000
_cell.length_b   1.000
_cell.length_c   1.000
_cell.angle_alpha   90.00
_cell.angle_beta   90.00
_cell.angle_gamma   90.00
#
_symmetry.space_group_name_H-M   'P 1'
#
loop_
_entity.id
_entity.type
_entity.pdbx_description
1 polymer ?
#
loop_
_entity_poly.entity_id
_entity_poly.type
_entity_poly.pdbx_seq_one_letter_code
_entity_poly.pdbx_strand_id
1 'polypeptide(L)' 'MFHLWKGGGPGKLLLYILLGWVGFWAGVILGTMMGLVFWTIGPLNVGMGLIGSLLFLGGGYWLSLIQAD' A
#
# COMPACT_ATOMS: atom_id res chain seq x y z
N MET A 1 -22.63 1.41 5.76
CA MET A 1 -23.23 0.06 5.63
C MET A 1 -23.02 -0.62 4.27
N PHE A 2 -22.84 0.10 3.14
CA PHE A 2 -22.69 -0.55 1.81
C PHE A 2 -21.28 -1.08 1.47
N HIS A 3 -20.23 -0.67 2.22
CA HIS A 3 -18.86 -1.19 2.06
C HIS A 3 -18.60 -2.51 2.80
N LEU A 4 -19.50 -2.90 3.73
CA LEU A 4 -19.42 -4.14 4.51
C LEU A 4 -19.98 -5.36 3.76
N TRP A 5 -20.69 -5.15 2.65
CA TRP A 5 -21.54 -6.18 2.07
C TRP A 5 -20.95 -6.86 0.82
N LYS A 6 -19.90 -6.32 0.20
CA LYS A 6 -19.40 -6.83 -1.10
C LYS A 6 -18.03 -7.54 -1.06
N GLY A 7 -17.65 -8.13 0.08
CA GLY A 7 -16.68 -9.24 0.08
C GLY A 7 -15.41 -9.10 0.94
N GLY A 8 -15.29 -8.06 1.76
CA GLY A 8 -14.22 -7.97 2.75
C GLY A 8 -14.73 -7.37 4.05
N GLY A 9 -14.68 -8.13 5.14
CA GLY A 9 -15.07 -7.64 6.46
C GLY A 9 -14.28 -6.39 6.87
N PRO A 10 -14.71 -5.68 7.93
CA PRO A 10 -14.10 -4.41 8.35
C PRO A 10 -12.61 -4.56 8.68
N GLY A 11 -12.18 -5.75 9.11
CA GLY A 11 -10.77 -6.07 9.30
C GLY A 11 -9.92 -6.04 8.02
N LYS A 12 -10.45 -6.49 6.87
CA LYS A 12 -9.73 -6.41 5.58
C LYS A 12 -9.59 -4.96 5.12
N LEU A 13 -10.61 -4.13 5.35
CA LEU A 13 -10.53 -2.70 5.05
C LEU A 13 -9.43 -2.02 5.88
N LEU A 14 -9.41 -2.26 7.19
CA LEU A 14 -8.39 -1.71 8.07
C LEU A 14 -6.99 -2.20 7.68
N LEU A 15 -6.84 -3.50 7.37
CA LEU A 15 -5.60 -4.07 6.87
C LEU A 15 -5.09 -3.35 5.62
N TYR A 16 -5.95 -3.12 4.62
CA TYR A 16 -5.55 -2.43 3.39
C TYR A 16 -5.19 -0.96 3.63
N ILE A 17 -5.90 -0.25 4.52
CA ILE A 17 -5.53 1.12 4.89
C ILE A 17 -4.12 1.14 5.50
N LEU A 18 -3.84 0.24 6.44
CA LEU A 18 -2.52 0.15 7.08
C LEU A 18 -1.43 -0.24 6.07
N LEU A 19 -1.68 -1.23 5.22
CA LEU A 19 -0.72 -1.66 4.20
C LEU A 19 -0.43 -0.55 3.18
N GLY A 20 -1.46 0.17 2.72
CA GLY A 20 -1.29 1.29 1.80
C GLY A 20 -0.47 2.42 2.43
N TRP A 21 -0.73 2.74 3.70
CA TRP A 21 0.00 3.76 4.45
C TRP A 21 1.47 3.38 4.70
N VAL A 22 1.73 2.16 5.17
CA VAL A 22 3.09 1.66 5.40
C VAL A 22 3.85 1.55 4.08
N GLY A 23 3.20 1.01 3.04
CA GLY A 23 3.77 0.93 1.70
C GLY A 23 4.13 2.30 1.12
N PHE A 24 3.31 3.33 1.39
CA PHE A 24 3.59 4.69 0.93
C PHE A 24 4.90 5.22 1.50
N TRP A 25 5.05 5.17 2.82
CA TRP A 25 6.25 5.67 3.48
C TRP A 25 7.48 4.81 3.17
N ALA A 26 7.33 3.49 3.09
CA ALA A 26 8.39 2.60 2.65
C ALA A 26 8.87 2.95 1.23
N GLY A 27 7.94 3.20 0.31
CA GLY A 27 8.25 3.61 -1.06
C GLY A 27 8.99 4.96 -1.13
N VAL A 28 8.52 5.98 -0.39
CA VAL A 28 9.19 7.28 -0.31
C VAL A 28 10.61 7.15 0.24
N ILE A 29 10.79 6.43 1.34
CA ILE A 29 12.09 6.24 1.99
C ILE A 29 13.06 5.50 1.07
N LEU A 30 12.64 4.34 0.54
CA LEU A 30 13.48 3.54 -0.36
C LEU A 30 13.82 4.30 -1.64
N GLY A 31 12.84 5.00 -2.23
CA GLY A 31 13.06 5.85 -3.40
C GLY A 31 14.08 6.94 -3.13
N THR A 32 14.02 7.59 -1.97
CA THR A 32 14.97 8.63 -1.57
C THR A 32 16.36 8.05 -1.31
N MET A 33 16.46 6.91 -0.62
CA MET A 33 17.73 6.23 -0.37
C MET A 33 18.41 5.74 -1.64
N MET A 34 17.64 5.29 -2.63
CA MET A 34 18.16 4.81 -3.92
C MET A 34 18.41 5.95 -4.92
N GLY A 35 18.10 7.21 -4.57
CA GLY A 35 18.20 8.36 -5.48
C GLY A 35 17.17 8.33 -6.62
N LEU A 36 16.14 7.48 -6.52
CA LEU A 36 15.07 7.34 -7.50
C LEU A 36 14.03 8.42 -7.28
N VAL A 37 14.18 9.58 -7.92
CA VAL A 37 13.23 10.70 -7.81
C VAL A 37 12.18 10.59 -8.92
N PHE A 38 10.93 10.30 -8.56
CA PHE A 38 9.84 10.12 -9.54
C PHE A 38 8.54 10.75 -9.03
N TRP A 39 8.04 11.73 -9.78
CA TRP A 39 6.78 12.44 -9.47
C TRP A 39 6.78 13.02 -8.04
N THR A 40 7.56 14.06 -7.83
CA THR A 40 7.68 14.74 -6.54
C THR A 40 6.65 15.87 -6.37
N ILE A 41 6.12 16.03 -5.16
CA ILE A 41 5.39 17.21 -4.73
C ILE A 41 6.13 17.81 -3.54
N GLY A 42 6.79 18.95 -3.75
CA GLY A 42 7.76 19.47 -2.79
C GLY A 42 8.89 18.46 -2.54
N PRO A 43 9.29 18.19 -1.27
CA PRO A 43 10.33 17.21 -0.96
C PRO A 43 9.81 15.76 -1.01
N LEU A 44 8.50 15.56 -1.17
CA LEU A 44 7.89 14.25 -1.07
C LEU A 44 7.89 13.55 -2.42
N ASN A 45 8.50 12.37 -2.48
CA ASN A 45 8.58 11.53 -3.67
C ASN A 45 7.30 10.70 -3.85
N VAL A 46 6.23 11.38 -4.27
CA VAL A 46 4.87 10.83 -4.32
C VAL A 46 4.77 9.65 -5.28
N GLY A 47 5.48 9.66 -6.41
CA GLY A 47 5.49 8.53 -7.34
C GLY A 47 6.09 7.26 -6.73
N MET A 48 7.20 7.38 -6.01
CA MET A 48 7.77 6.23 -5.28
C MET A 48 6.87 5.78 -4.13
N GLY A 49 6.20 6.72 -3.44
CA GLY A 49 5.18 6.39 -2.46
C GLY A 49 4.01 5.59 -3.06
N LEU A 50 3.51 6.00 -4.23
CA LEU A 50 2.45 5.28 -4.95
C LEU A 50 2.88 3.86 -5.31
N ILE A 51 4.09 3.69 -5.86
CA ILE A 51 4.65 2.37 -6.18
C ILE A 51 4.73 1.50 -4.91
N GLY A 52 5.25 2.04 -3.82
CA GLY A 52 5.33 1.33 -2.55
C GLY A 52 3.96 0.92 -2.00
N SER A 53 2.97 1.81 -2.04
CA SER A 53 1.59 1.49 -1.66
C SER A 53 1.00 0.36 -2.51
N LEU A 54 1.18 0.41 -3.84
CA LEU A 54 0.68 -0.63 -4.73
C LEU A 54 1.35 -1.99 -4.46
N LEU A 55 2.65 -2.02 -4.20
CA LEU A 55 3.37 -3.24 -3.86
C LEU A 55 2.87 -3.86 -2.55
N PHE A 56 2.70 -3.06 -1.50
CA PHE A 56 2.20 -3.55 -0.21
C PHE A 56 0.74 -3.98 -0.27
N LEU A 57 -0.12 -3.22 -0.94
CA LEU A 57 -1.52 -3.57 -1.15
C LEU A 57 -1.66 -4.83 -1.99
N GLY A 58 -0.91 -4.91 -3.10
CA GLY A 58 -0.88 -6.09 -3.96
C GLY A 58 -0.36 -7.33 -3.24
N GLY A 59 0.72 -7.19 -2.46
CA GLY A 59 1.27 -8.25 -1.64
C GLY A 59 0.30 -8.71 -0.56
N GLY A 60 -0.31 -7.77 0.18
CA GLY A 60 -1.30 -8.12 1.20
C GLY A 60 -2.59 -8.70 0.62
N TYR A 61 -3.03 -8.23 -0.55
CA TYR A 61 -4.13 -8.84 -1.28
C TYR A 61 -3.79 -10.27 -1.69
N TRP A 62 -2.60 -10.49 -2.28
CA TRP A 62 -2.14 -11.81 -2.67
C TRP A 62 -2.05 -12.77 -1.48
N LEU A 63 -1.49 -12.34 -0.35
CA LEU A 63 -1.48 -13.11 0.89
C LEU A 63 -2.90 -13.41 1.40
N SER A 64 -3.84 -12.49 1.24
CA SER A 64 -5.24 -12.71 1.63
C SER A 64 -5.98 -13.74 0.77
N LEU A 65 -5.43 -14.10 -0.40
CA LEU A 65 -5.96 -15.16 -1.26
C LEU A 65 -5.45 -16.55 -0.86
N ILE A 66 -4.36 -16.63 -0.11
CA ILE A 66 -3.80 -17.92 0.35
C ILE A 66 -4.69 -18.45 1.47
N GLN A 67 -5.36 -19.58 1.23
CA GLN A 67 -6.04 -20.35 2.28
C GLN A 67 -4.98 -21.17 3.00
N ALA A 68 -4.87 -20.98 4.32
CA ALA A 68 -4.07 -21.86 5.16
C ALA A 68 -4.93 -23.09 5.47
N ASP A 69 -4.66 -24.20 4.77
CA ASP A 69 -5.20 -25.53 5.05
C ASP A 69 -4.49 -26.17 6.25
#